data_AF-U4TKG7-F1
#
_entry.id   AF-U4TKG7-F1
#
_cell.length_a   1.000
_cell.length_b   1.000
_cell.length_c   1.000
_cell.angle_alpha   90.00
_cell.angle_beta   90.00
_cell.angle_gamma   90.00
#
_symmetry.space_group_name_H-M   'P 1'
#
loop_
_entity.id
_entity.type
_entity.pdbx_description
1 polymer ?
#
loop_
_entity_poly.entity_id
_entity_poly.type
_entity_poly.pdbx_seq_one_letter_code
_entity_poly.pdbx_strand_id
1 'polypeptide(L)'
;MMENKQEFCPNCGAAVKSSDDFCPNCGYNLAAYRQRLQAAEQAAGSSAPTPPPTQPAPPVQSAAQQPPAQRAPRPPRQPLSKKQKVLLWVAAILVVLLGGGYYAGTQYFSRANQLNRAAAAFAKNDPQTAAAYITTDDPKLSVDAQTVKPLLKEFQATPSLVTQFKQQASQQALAAVPSTTSGFVESGRRLLLFPAYKYKVQAVYPRVTTNQNSTQVTFSGAPAVRVTGKLNGKEVGPLMPGRYTITTTATISGKKVSSRQTRDLTDATPELALAFKTVSFTATGYPGAAVLINGESMGQIGKDSTLTIKDYPITSGAAKMTEVFTANGKKIASNPVSIQDASDNDEIGVGYPGVISHDNAQELVDAAFQNTHDIVRYDDASDSDIREATDLFENGKDNKYYQQLLSTMTGYHKSQSIDSWEAKVRLQHVYPIAENQALVIFNVSWIFTNADTDGYHVQTFQYRGQIDRNTKADRDAADAYVINSFSITKKIEDRHTDDGSDY
;
A
#
# COMPACT_ATOMS: atom_id res chain seq x y z
N MET A 1 -61.69 -9.58 -32.67
CA MET A 1 -60.25 -9.62 -32.36
C MET A 1 -59.77 -11.01 -32.71
N MET A 2 -58.65 -11.18 -33.40
CA MET A 2 -58.13 -12.50 -33.79
C MET A 2 -56.85 -12.79 -33.02
N GLU A 3 -56.89 -13.84 -32.19
CA GLU A 3 -55.78 -14.24 -31.32
C GLU A 3 -54.59 -14.70 -32.16
N ASN A 4 -53.53 -13.90 -32.23
CA ASN A 4 -52.40 -14.15 -33.11
C ASN A 4 -51.42 -15.16 -32.47
N LYS A 5 -51.89 -16.41 -32.30
CA LYS A 5 -51.17 -17.49 -31.61
C LYS A 5 -49.85 -17.82 -32.33
N GLN A 6 -48.75 -17.39 -31.73
CA GLN A 6 -47.41 -17.58 -32.26
C GLN A 6 -46.95 -19.04 -32.08
N GLU A 7 -46.57 -19.69 -33.19
CA GLU A 7 -46.05 -21.06 -33.18
C GLU A 7 -44.51 -21.07 -33.28
N PHE A 8 -43.88 -22.20 -32.96
CA PHE A 8 -42.44 -22.39 -33.09
C PHE A 8 -42.13 -23.66 -33.89
N CYS A 9 -41.15 -23.60 -34.79
CA CYS A 9 -40.77 -24.73 -35.63
C CYS A 9 -40.12 -25.84 -34.78
N PRO A 10 -40.65 -27.08 -34.78
CA PRO A 10 -40.16 -28.17 -33.92
C PRO A 10 -38.73 -28.62 -34.26
N ASN A 11 -38.22 -28.27 -35.44
CA ASN A 11 -36.89 -28.65 -35.92
C ASN A 11 -35.80 -27.59 -35.64
N CYS A 12 -36.16 -26.34 -35.28
CA CYS A 12 -35.16 -25.28 -35.10
C CYS A 12 -35.51 -24.17 -34.08
N GLY A 13 -36.69 -24.20 -33.44
CA GLY A 13 -37.10 -23.22 -32.44
C GLY A 13 -37.43 -21.82 -32.97
N ALA A 14 -37.29 -21.55 -34.27
CA ALA A 14 -37.69 -20.28 -34.87
C ALA A 14 -39.22 -20.08 -34.81
N ALA A 15 -39.66 -18.86 -34.54
CA ALA A 15 -41.08 -18.51 -34.59
C ALA A 15 -41.64 -18.60 -36.01
N VAL A 16 -42.85 -19.12 -36.15
CA VAL A 16 -43.57 -19.34 -37.42
C VAL A 16 -45.06 -19.02 -37.25
N LYS A 17 -45.76 -18.77 -38.36
CA LYS A 17 -47.21 -18.58 -38.37
C LYS A 17 -47.91 -19.93 -38.58
N SER A 18 -49.12 -20.03 -38.06
CA SER A 18 -50.03 -21.18 -38.29
C SER A 18 -50.34 -21.41 -39.78
N SER A 19 -50.22 -20.36 -40.62
CA SER A 19 -50.38 -20.40 -42.08
C SER A 19 -49.14 -20.82 -42.88
N ASP A 20 -47.96 -20.95 -42.25
CA ASP A 20 -46.73 -21.22 -42.99
C ASP A 20 -46.62 -22.73 -43.31
N ASP A 21 -46.61 -23.12 -44.58
CA ASP A 21 -46.47 -24.53 -44.99
C ASP A 21 -45.05 -25.10 -44.74
N PHE A 22 -44.04 -24.23 -44.84
CA PHE A 22 -42.63 -24.55 -44.63
C PHE A 22 -41.98 -23.49 -43.74
N CYS A 23 -41.08 -23.91 -42.85
CA CYS A 23 -40.38 -22.98 -41.97
C CYS A 23 -39.38 -22.10 -42.77
N PRO A 24 -39.52 -20.76 -42.75
CA PRO A 24 -38.66 -19.87 -43.55
C PRO A 24 -37.19 -19.86 -43.09
N ASN A 25 -36.89 -20.33 -41.87
CA ASN A 25 -35.53 -20.36 -41.32
C ASN A 25 -34.77 -21.67 -41.61
N CYS A 26 -35.45 -22.79 -41.90
CA CYS A 26 -34.79 -24.10 -42.06
C CYS A 26 -35.41 -25.04 -43.10
N GLY A 27 -36.44 -24.62 -43.84
CA GLY A 27 -37.08 -25.41 -44.90
C GLY A 27 -37.90 -26.62 -44.42
N TYR A 28 -38.05 -26.82 -43.10
CA TYR A 28 -38.83 -27.92 -42.55
C TYR A 28 -40.32 -27.79 -42.91
N ASN A 29 -40.93 -28.86 -43.42
CA ASN A 29 -42.35 -28.87 -43.81
C ASN A 29 -43.25 -28.90 -42.56
N LEU A 30 -43.94 -27.78 -42.31
CA LEU A 30 -44.83 -27.57 -41.18
C LEU A 30 -46.23 -28.13 -41.45
N ALA A 31 -46.73 -28.03 -42.68
CA ALA A 31 -48.04 -28.58 -43.05
C ALA A 31 -48.14 -30.09 -42.79
N ALA A 32 -47.14 -30.85 -43.24
CA ALA A 32 -47.04 -32.29 -43.03
C ALA A 32 -46.76 -32.67 -41.55
N TYR A 33 -46.30 -31.73 -40.72
CA TYR A 33 -46.17 -31.90 -39.28
C TYR A 33 -47.51 -31.66 -38.57
N ARG A 34 -48.22 -30.57 -38.90
CA ARG A 34 -49.57 -30.28 -38.38
C ARG A 34 -50.58 -31.39 -38.74
N GLN A 35 -50.51 -31.93 -39.96
CA GLN A 35 -51.33 -33.09 -40.37
C GLN A 35 -51.03 -34.35 -39.53
N ARG A 36 -49.78 -34.60 -39.15
CA ARG A 36 -49.42 -35.73 -38.27
C ARG A 36 -49.88 -35.52 -36.83
N LEU A 37 -49.85 -34.28 -36.32
CA LEU A 37 -50.40 -33.96 -35.01
C LEU A 37 -51.92 -34.22 -35.00
N GLN A 38 -52.65 -33.69 -35.98
CA GLN A 38 -54.10 -33.91 -36.10
C GLN A 38 -54.46 -35.40 -36.20
N ALA A 39 -53.71 -36.18 -37.00
CA ALA A 39 -53.88 -37.62 -37.10
C ALA A 39 -53.50 -38.40 -35.81
N ALA A 40 -52.59 -37.86 -34.98
CA ALA A 40 -52.23 -38.44 -33.69
C ALA A 40 -53.23 -38.08 -32.59
N GLU A 41 -53.74 -36.85 -32.56
CA GLU A 41 -54.80 -36.39 -31.65
C GLU A 41 -56.10 -37.17 -31.90
N GLN A 42 -56.41 -37.49 -33.15
CA GLN A 42 -57.53 -38.35 -33.54
C GLN A 42 -57.31 -39.86 -33.26
N ALA A 43 -56.07 -40.27 -32.94
CA ALA A 43 -55.73 -41.65 -32.55
C ALA A 43 -55.58 -41.84 -31.03
N ALA A 44 -55.67 -40.77 -30.24
CA ALA A 44 -55.59 -40.80 -28.78
C ALA A 44 -56.96 -40.92 -28.08
N GLY A 45 -58.06 -40.98 -28.85
CA GLY A 45 -59.43 -41.10 -28.36
C GLY A 45 -60.10 -42.41 -28.79
N SER A 46 -60.55 -43.19 -27.81
CA SER A 46 -61.34 -44.43 -27.93
C SER A 46 -60.60 -45.71 -28.37
N SER A 47 -61.11 -46.86 -27.91
CA SER A 47 -60.45 -48.17 -27.87
C SER A 47 -61.02 -49.20 -28.86
N ALA A 48 -60.24 -50.24 -29.16
CA ALA A 48 -60.58 -51.35 -30.07
C ALA A 48 -61.71 -52.28 -29.55
N PRO A 49 -62.33 -53.15 -30.40
CA PRO A 49 -61.69 -54.43 -30.77
C PRO A 49 -61.89 -54.94 -32.23
N THR A 50 -61.23 -56.06 -32.51
CA THR A 50 -61.19 -56.93 -33.72
C THR A 50 -62.37 -57.95 -33.81
N PRO A 51 -62.59 -58.81 -34.86
CA PRO A 51 -61.87 -59.04 -36.13
C PRO A 51 -62.81 -59.02 -37.42
N PRO A 52 -62.90 -59.96 -38.41
CA PRO A 52 -63.31 -59.66 -39.82
C PRO A 52 -64.57 -60.52 -40.25
N PRO A 53 -64.78 -61.12 -41.46
CA PRO A 53 -64.20 -60.98 -42.84
C PRO A 53 -65.22 -61.02 -44.03
N THR A 54 -64.68 -61.10 -45.27
CA THR A 54 -65.23 -61.77 -46.50
C THR A 54 -65.82 -60.91 -47.66
N GLN A 55 -65.62 -61.43 -48.88
CA GLN A 55 -66.18 -61.10 -50.22
C GLN A 55 -67.70 -61.44 -50.33
N PRO A 56 -68.49 -61.08 -51.40
CA PRO A 56 -68.11 -60.92 -52.83
C PRO A 56 -68.77 -59.76 -53.65
N ALA A 57 -68.58 -59.80 -54.98
CA ALA A 57 -69.11 -58.90 -56.04
C ALA A 57 -70.21 -59.62 -56.89
N PRO A 58 -70.76 -59.16 -58.06
CA PRO A 58 -70.61 -57.91 -58.88
C PRO A 58 -72.00 -57.18 -59.00
N PRO A 59 -72.59 -56.66 -60.13
CA PRO A 59 -72.14 -56.23 -61.49
C PRO A 59 -72.52 -54.76 -61.89
N VAL A 60 -71.71 -54.00 -62.65
CA VAL A 60 -71.56 -53.83 -64.14
C VAL A 60 -72.67 -53.07 -64.92
N GLN A 61 -72.33 -51.87 -65.43
CA GLN A 61 -72.42 -51.34 -66.83
C GLN A 61 -71.83 -49.90 -66.86
N SER A 62 -70.86 -49.50 -67.70
CA SER A 62 -70.83 -49.26 -69.17
C SER A 62 -71.54 -47.95 -69.59
N ALA A 63 -71.01 -47.03 -70.42
CA ALA A 63 -69.80 -46.95 -71.28
C ALA A 63 -69.26 -45.47 -71.29
N ALA A 64 -68.31 -44.96 -72.11
CA ALA A 64 -67.68 -45.38 -73.37
C ALA A 64 -66.23 -44.84 -73.53
N GLN A 65 -65.63 -44.94 -74.74
CA GLN A 65 -64.18 -44.88 -75.02
C GLN A 65 -63.75 -43.69 -75.90
N GLN A 66 -62.45 -43.34 -75.90
CA GLN A 66 -61.70 -42.76 -77.05
C GLN A 66 -60.18 -43.07 -76.92
N PRO A 67 -59.30 -42.84 -77.94
CA PRO A 67 -58.28 -43.85 -78.31
C PRO A 67 -56.84 -43.60 -77.81
N PRO A 68 -55.95 -44.62 -77.87
CA PRO A 68 -54.55 -44.51 -77.44
C PRO A 68 -53.62 -43.87 -78.49
N ALA A 69 -52.80 -42.91 -78.06
CA ALA A 69 -51.68 -42.39 -78.84
C ALA A 69 -50.37 -43.15 -78.51
N GLN A 70 -49.54 -43.42 -79.52
CA GLN A 70 -48.26 -44.12 -79.37
C GLN A 70 -47.04 -43.18 -79.42
N ARG A 71 -45.90 -43.71 -78.94
CA ARG A 71 -44.52 -43.18 -79.02
C ARG A 71 -44.22 -42.09 -77.96
N ALA A 72 -42.97 -41.91 -77.51
CA ALA A 72 -41.70 -42.51 -77.94
C ALA A 72 -40.90 -43.13 -76.77
N PRO A 73 -39.87 -43.97 -77.03
CA PRO A 73 -39.02 -44.54 -75.98
C PRO A 73 -38.23 -43.45 -75.23
N ARG A 74 -38.15 -43.55 -73.90
CA ARG A 74 -37.21 -42.72 -73.12
C ARG A 74 -35.77 -43.15 -73.44
N PRO A 75 -34.83 -42.23 -73.71
CA PRO A 75 -33.45 -42.58 -73.98
C PRO A 75 -32.80 -43.24 -72.75
N PRO A 76 -31.89 -44.21 -72.93
CA PRO A 76 -31.21 -44.86 -71.82
C PRO A 76 -30.34 -43.85 -71.06
N ARG A 77 -30.38 -43.90 -69.73
CA ARG A 77 -29.45 -43.13 -68.88
C ARG A 77 -28.03 -43.62 -69.15
N GLN A 78 -27.24 -42.84 -69.90
CA GLN A 78 -25.84 -43.16 -70.14
C GLN A 78 -25.09 -43.26 -68.80
N PRO A 79 -24.25 -44.30 -68.60
CA PRO A 79 -23.49 -44.42 -67.36
C PRO A 79 -22.44 -43.31 -67.28
N LEU A 80 -22.55 -42.44 -66.27
CA LEU A 80 -21.58 -41.37 -66.00
C LEU A 80 -20.14 -41.88 -66.14
N SER A 81 -19.35 -41.15 -66.93
CA SER A 81 -17.96 -41.52 -67.23
C SER A 81 -17.16 -41.70 -65.93
N LYS A 82 -16.18 -42.63 -65.91
CA LYS A 82 -15.34 -42.88 -64.72
C LYS A 82 -14.73 -41.58 -64.18
N LYS A 83 -14.33 -40.65 -65.06
CA LYS A 83 -13.82 -39.32 -64.69
C LYS A 83 -14.88 -38.41 -64.04
N GLN A 84 -16.13 -38.42 -64.51
CA GLN A 84 -17.24 -37.65 -63.92
C GLN A 84 -17.66 -38.21 -62.57
N LYS A 85 -17.66 -39.54 -62.40
CA LYS A 85 -17.92 -40.18 -61.09
C LYS A 85 -16.84 -39.82 -60.08
N VAL A 86 -15.56 -39.82 -60.47
CA VAL A 86 -14.46 -39.36 -59.62
C VAL A 86 -14.62 -37.87 -59.27
N LEU A 87 -14.94 -37.01 -60.24
CA LEU A 87 -15.17 -35.58 -59.98
C LEU A 87 -16.32 -35.34 -59.00
N LEU A 88 -17.43 -36.07 -59.12
CA LEU A 88 -18.55 -36.01 -58.17
C LEU A 88 -18.19 -36.54 -56.79
N TRP A 89 -17.39 -37.61 -56.69
CA TRP A 89 -16.89 -38.10 -55.39
C TRP A 89 -15.93 -37.10 -54.73
N VAL A 90 -15.00 -36.50 -55.49
CA VAL A 90 -14.10 -35.45 -54.98
C VAL A 90 -14.91 -34.23 -54.54
N ALA A 91 -15.91 -33.80 -55.32
CA ALA A 91 -16.80 -32.70 -54.92
C ALA A 91 -17.63 -33.04 -53.67
N ALA A 92 -18.16 -34.26 -53.55
CA ALA A 92 -18.89 -34.70 -52.36
C ALA A 92 -17.99 -34.75 -51.11
N ILE A 93 -16.76 -35.28 -51.24
CA ILE A 93 -15.76 -35.27 -50.18
C ILE A 93 -15.38 -33.84 -49.79
N LEU A 94 -15.19 -32.95 -50.76
CA LEU A 94 -14.91 -31.53 -50.51
C LEU A 94 -16.07 -30.85 -49.77
N VAL A 95 -17.32 -31.11 -50.16
CA VAL A 95 -18.52 -30.58 -49.48
C VAL A 95 -18.66 -31.14 -48.06
N VAL A 96 -18.34 -32.42 -47.82
CA VAL A 96 -18.34 -33.01 -46.47
C VAL A 96 -17.21 -32.42 -45.61
N LEU A 97 -16.01 -32.20 -46.16
CA LEU A 97 -14.89 -31.56 -45.47
C LEU A 97 -15.18 -30.08 -45.16
N LEU A 98 -15.78 -29.34 -46.10
CA LEU A 98 -16.19 -27.95 -45.91
C LEU A 98 -17.35 -27.84 -44.91
N GLY A 99 -18.36 -28.71 -44.98
CA GLY A 99 -19.50 -28.73 -44.07
C GLY A 99 -19.10 -29.15 -42.65
N GLY A 100 -18.30 -30.20 -42.51
CA GLY A 100 -17.75 -30.66 -41.24
C GLY A 100 -16.76 -29.65 -40.63
N GLY A 101 -15.90 -29.05 -41.45
CA GLY A 101 -14.99 -27.98 -41.05
C GLY A 101 -15.73 -26.70 -40.66
N TYR A 102 -16.82 -26.35 -41.35
CA TYR A 102 -17.70 -25.25 -40.98
C TYR A 102 -18.41 -25.52 -39.65
N TYR A 103 -18.97 -26.71 -39.43
CA TYR A 103 -19.60 -27.10 -38.17
C TYR A 103 -18.60 -27.11 -36.99
N ALA A 104 -17.41 -27.67 -37.19
CA ALA A 104 -16.33 -27.61 -36.21
C ALA A 104 -15.89 -26.15 -35.94
N GLY A 105 -15.88 -25.31 -36.98
CA GLY A 105 -15.60 -23.87 -36.89
C GLY A 105 -16.65 -23.10 -36.11
N THR A 106 -17.96 -23.28 -36.38
CA THR A 106 -19.03 -22.60 -35.62
C THR A 106 -19.04 -23.02 -34.15
N GLN A 107 -18.72 -24.27 -33.85
CA GLN A 107 -18.52 -24.73 -32.47
C GLN A 107 -17.26 -24.13 -31.83
N TYR A 108 -16.10 -24.19 -32.48
CA TYR A 108 -14.83 -23.71 -31.92
C TYR A 108 -14.81 -22.18 -31.75
N PHE A 109 -15.39 -21.43 -32.68
CA PHE A 109 -15.55 -19.98 -32.65
C PHE A 109 -16.89 -19.52 -32.05
N SER A 110 -17.66 -20.40 -31.40
CA SER A 110 -18.87 -19.97 -30.70
C SER A 110 -18.55 -18.94 -29.60
N ARG A 111 -19.49 -18.04 -29.32
CA ARG A 111 -19.31 -17.01 -28.28
C ARG A 111 -19.02 -17.61 -26.91
N ALA A 112 -19.68 -18.72 -26.57
CA ALA A 112 -19.45 -19.46 -25.33
C ALA A 112 -18.05 -20.07 -25.26
N ASN A 113 -17.54 -20.67 -26.35
CA ASN A 113 -16.20 -21.26 -26.35
C ASN A 113 -15.08 -20.21 -26.41
N GLN A 114 -15.29 -19.08 -27.08
CA GLN A 114 -14.39 -17.93 -26.98
C GLN A 114 -14.38 -17.33 -25.56
N LEU A 115 -15.55 -17.18 -24.91
CA LEU A 115 -15.65 -16.70 -23.53
C LEU A 115 -14.98 -17.65 -22.52
N ASN A 116 -15.20 -18.97 -22.65
CA ASN A 116 -14.54 -19.97 -21.82
C ASN A 116 -13.02 -19.91 -21.94
N ARG A 117 -12.47 -19.70 -23.15
CA ARG A 117 -11.02 -19.55 -23.36
C ARG A 117 -10.49 -18.22 -22.83
N ALA A 118 -11.22 -17.12 -22.98
CA ALA A 118 -10.86 -15.83 -22.40
C ALA A 118 -10.78 -15.91 -20.87
N ALA A 119 -11.85 -16.39 -20.21
CA ALA A 119 -11.89 -16.58 -18.77
C ALA A 119 -10.79 -17.55 -18.26
N ALA A 120 -10.47 -18.61 -19.01
CA ALA A 120 -9.37 -19.50 -18.67
C ALA A 120 -7.99 -18.85 -18.79
N ALA A 121 -7.75 -18.01 -19.81
CA ALA A 121 -6.51 -17.24 -19.94
C ALA A 121 -6.36 -16.20 -18.83
N PHE A 122 -7.47 -15.54 -18.46
CA PHE A 122 -7.54 -14.58 -17.37
C PHE A 122 -7.21 -15.25 -16.01
N ALA A 123 -7.89 -16.35 -15.67
CA ALA A 123 -7.65 -17.10 -14.44
C ALA A 123 -6.24 -17.71 -14.35
N LYS A 124 -5.64 -18.09 -15.49
CA LYS A 124 -4.28 -18.64 -15.55
C LYS A 124 -3.17 -17.57 -15.56
N ASN A 125 -3.51 -16.28 -15.64
CA ASN A 125 -2.55 -15.19 -15.86
C ASN A 125 -1.66 -15.44 -17.09
N ASP A 126 -2.27 -15.80 -18.22
CA ASP A 126 -1.60 -15.91 -19.52
C ASP A 126 -1.76 -14.60 -20.30
N PRO A 127 -0.78 -13.68 -20.30
CA PRO A 127 -0.90 -12.39 -20.97
C PRO A 127 -0.90 -12.48 -22.49
N GLN A 128 -0.32 -13.54 -23.08
CA GLN A 128 -0.29 -13.70 -24.54
C GLN A 128 -1.67 -14.11 -25.05
N THR A 129 -2.29 -15.11 -24.41
CA THR A 129 -3.67 -15.51 -24.76
C THR A 129 -4.70 -14.47 -24.32
N ALA A 130 -4.51 -13.79 -23.18
CA ALA A 130 -5.44 -12.77 -22.71
C ALA A 130 -5.53 -11.56 -23.65
N ALA A 131 -4.40 -11.04 -24.15
CA ALA A 131 -4.40 -9.91 -25.09
C ALA A 131 -5.17 -10.21 -26.38
N ALA A 132 -5.12 -11.46 -26.87
CA ALA A 132 -5.89 -11.90 -28.03
C ALA A 132 -7.42 -11.89 -27.81
N TYR A 133 -7.89 -11.83 -26.56
CA TYR A 133 -9.30 -11.73 -26.16
C TYR A 133 -9.69 -10.36 -25.58
N ILE A 134 -8.82 -9.34 -25.61
CA ILE A 134 -9.11 -7.99 -25.13
C ILE A 134 -9.16 -7.00 -26.32
N THR A 135 -10.04 -6.01 -26.23
CA THR A 135 -10.18 -4.88 -27.16
C THR A 135 -10.54 -3.61 -26.39
N THR A 136 -10.34 -2.45 -27.01
CA THR A 136 -10.75 -1.15 -26.47
C THR A 136 -11.20 -0.25 -27.61
N ASP A 137 -11.89 0.85 -27.27
CA ASP A 137 -12.24 1.93 -28.22
C ASP A 137 -11.14 3.01 -28.29
N ASP A 138 -10.23 3.07 -27.31
CA ASP A 138 -9.19 4.10 -27.25
C ASP A 138 -8.04 3.78 -28.23
N PRO A 139 -7.83 4.59 -29.29
CA PRO A 139 -6.81 4.32 -30.30
C PRO A 139 -5.37 4.52 -29.80
N LYS A 140 -5.18 5.07 -28.60
CA LYS A 140 -3.87 5.26 -27.97
C LYS A 140 -3.49 4.10 -27.03
N LEU A 141 -4.44 3.24 -26.65
CA LEU A 141 -4.21 2.13 -25.72
C LEU A 141 -3.79 0.86 -26.49
N SER A 142 -2.49 0.56 -26.46
CA SER A 142 -1.98 -0.74 -26.94
C SER A 142 -2.56 -1.88 -26.10
N VAL A 143 -3.03 -2.94 -26.77
CA VAL A 143 -3.52 -4.18 -26.14
C VAL A 143 -2.55 -5.31 -26.48
N ASP A 144 -1.62 -5.58 -25.56
CA ASP A 144 -0.51 -6.50 -25.74
C ASP A 144 -0.15 -7.22 -24.43
N ALA A 145 0.75 -8.20 -24.51
CA ALA A 145 1.13 -9.05 -23.38
C ALA A 145 1.92 -8.34 -22.26
N GLN A 146 2.25 -7.05 -22.38
CA GLN A 146 2.72 -6.22 -21.27
C GLN A 146 1.55 -5.40 -20.69
N THR A 147 0.78 -4.72 -21.54
CA THR A 147 -0.28 -3.81 -21.10
C THR A 147 -1.45 -4.52 -20.43
N VAL A 148 -1.74 -5.79 -20.73
CA VAL A 148 -2.80 -6.56 -20.04
C VAL A 148 -2.41 -7.07 -18.64
N LYS A 149 -1.12 -7.02 -18.26
CA LYS A 149 -0.65 -7.57 -16.97
C LYS A 149 -1.31 -6.96 -15.72
N PRO A 150 -1.62 -5.66 -15.64
CA PRO A 150 -2.34 -5.07 -14.50
C PRO A 150 -3.73 -5.66 -14.32
N LEU A 151 -4.50 -5.85 -15.41
CA LEU A 151 -5.81 -6.49 -15.38
C LEU A 151 -5.71 -7.94 -14.87
N LEU A 152 -4.70 -8.68 -15.35
CA LEU A 152 -4.46 -10.06 -14.90
C LEU A 152 -4.01 -10.14 -13.43
N LYS A 153 -3.23 -9.19 -12.94
CA LYS A 153 -2.89 -9.09 -11.50
C LYS A 153 -4.12 -8.86 -10.63
N GLU A 154 -5.08 -8.06 -11.09
CA GLU A 154 -6.35 -7.82 -10.40
C GLU A 154 -7.17 -9.12 -10.36
N PHE A 155 -7.36 -9.78 -11.51
CA PHE A 155 -8.04 -11.07 -11.60
C PHE A 155 -7.37 -12.19 -10.77
N GLN A 156 -6.04 -12.22 -10.66
CA GLN A 156 -5.35 -13.15 -9.77
C GLN A 156 -5.64 -12.87 -8.28
N ALA A 157 -5.65 -11.59 -7.90
CA ALA A 157 -5.84 -11.19 -6.51
C ALA A 157 -7.32 -11.12 -6.09
N THR A 158 -8.26 -11.17 -7.03
CA THR A 158 -9.70 -11.27 -6.77
C THR A 158 -10.37 -12.18 -7.81
N PRO A 159 -10.21 -13.52 -7.69
CA PRO A 159 -10.67 -14.49 -8.70
C PRO A 159 -12.18 -14.49 -8.96
N SER A 160 -12.98 -13.97 -8.03
CA SER A 160 -14.43 -13.76 -8.21
C SER A 160 -14.73 -12.83 -9.39
N LEU A 161 -13.85 -11.88 -9.73
CA LEU A 161 -14.03 -11.00 -10.90
C LEU A 161 -14.07 -11.79 -12.22
N VAL A 162 -13.26 -12.85 -12.36
CA VAL A 162 -13.29 -13.71 -13.57
C VAL A 162 -14.59 -14.49 -13.67
N THR A 163 -15.13 -14.93 -12.53
CA THR A 163 -16.43 -15.60 -12.45
C THR A 163 -17.58 -14.63 -12.76
N GLN A 164 -17.55 -13.40 -12.22
CA GLN A 164 -18.53 -12.36 -12.51
C GLN A 164 -18.49 -11.94 -13.99
N PHE A 165 -17.30 -11.68 -14.55
CA PHE A 165 -17.10 -11.46 -15.98
C PHE A 165 -17.73 -12.57 -16.82
N LYS A 166 -17.46 -13.85 -16.48
CA LYS A 166 -18.03 -15.00 -17.20
C LYS A 166 -19.55 -15.06 -17.08
N GLN A 167 -20.13 -14.76 -15.92
CA GLN A 167 -21.58 -14.73 -15.70
C GLN A 167 -22.24 -13.59 -16.48
N GLN A 168 -21.77 -12.35 -16.32
CA GLN A 168 -22.27 -11.16 -17.03
C GLN A 168 -22.17 -11.31 -18.54
N ALA A 169 -21.00 -11.73 -19.05
CA ALA A 169 -20.80 -11.98 -20.47
C ALA A 169 -21.73 -13.10 -20.99
N SER A 170 -22.04 -14.12 -20.19
CA SER A 170 -23.02 -15.16 -20.56
C SER A 170 -24.44 -14.61 -20.61
N GLN A 171 -24.86 -13.79 -19.64
CA GLN A 171 -26.18 -13.14 -19.62
C GLN A 171 -26.36 -12.16 -20.79
N GLN A 172 -25.31 -11.40 -21.15
CA GLN A 172 -25.28 -10.56 -22.36
C GLN A 172 -25.57 -11.35 -23.66
N ALA A 173 -25.30 -12.67 -23.69
CA ALA A 173 -25.63 -13.50 -24.85
C ALA A 173 -27.13 -13.69 -25.06
N LEU A 174 -27.90 -13.74 -23.96
CA LEU A 174 -29.32 -14.09 -23.93
C LEU A 174 -30.20 -12.88 -24.22
N ALA A 175 -29.77 -11.69 -23.80
CA ALA A 175 -30.58 -10.48 -23.85
C ALA A 175 -30.61 -9.77 -25.22
N ALA A 176 -29.71 -10.12 -26.16
CA ALA A 176 -29.52 -9.46 -27.45
C ALA A 176 -29.26 -7.93 -27.41
N VAL A 177 -28.96 -7.38 -26.23
CA VAL A 177 -28.77 -5.93 -26.01
C VAL A 177 -27.47 -5.43 -26.66
N PRO A 178 -27.52 -4.40 -27.52
CA PRO A 178 -26.33 -3.71 -28.01
C PRO A 178 -25.55 -3.08 -26.85
N SER A 179 -24.37 -3.60 -26.55
CA SER A 179 -23.57 -3.18 -25.40
C SER A 179 -22.79 -1.89 -25.72
N THR A 180 -23.41 -0.73 -25.50
CA THR A 180 -22.76 0.58 -25.63
C THR A 180 -21.66 0.79 -24.58
N THR A 181 -21.79 0.14 -23.41
CA THR A 181 -20.82 0.13 -22.32
C THR A 181 -20.30 -1.29 -22.05
N SER A 182 -18.97 -1.43 -21.97
CA SER A 182 -18.18 -2.58 -21.45
C SER A 182 -18.83 -3.98 -21.48
N GLY A 183 -18.35 -4.88 -22.36
CA GLY A 183 -18.88 -6.25 -22.44
C GLY A 183 -18.06 -7.20 -23.30
N PHE A 184 -18.53 -8.44 -23.45
CA PHE A 184 -17.91 -9.44 -24.35
C PHE A 184 -18.57 -9.36 -25.74
N VAL A 185 -18.01 -8.50 -26.59
CA VAL A 185 -18.60 -8.02 -27.86
C VAL A 185 -17.98 -8.72 -29.07
N GLU A 186 -18.67 -8.65 -30.22
CA GLU A 186 -18.08 -9.06 -31.49
C GLU A 186 -17.05 -8.03 -31.96
N SER A 187 -15.90 -8.51 -32.44
CA SER A 187 -14.72 -7.71 -32.79
C SER A 187 -14.08 -8.26 -34.06
N GLY A 188 -14.85 -8.25 -35.15
CA GLY A 188 -14.44 -8.71 -36.48
C GLY A 188 -14.66 -10.22 -36.72
N ARG A 189 -13.97 -10.77 -37.72
CA ARG A 189 -14.09 -12.17 -38.16
C ARG A 189 -12.76 -12.93 -38.05
N ARG A 190 -12.83 -14.24 -37.79
CA ARG A 190 -11.73 -15.21 -37.97
C ARG A 190 -12.01 -16.08 -39.19
N LEU A 191 -10.98 -16.36 -39.99
CA LEU A 191 -11.07 -17.13 -41.24
C LEU A 191 -12.16 -16.60 -42.20
N LEU A 192 -12.35 -15.28 -42.23
CA LEU A 192 -13.41 -14.52 -42.94
C LEU A 192 -14.87 -14.84 -42.54
N LEU A 193 -15.18 -16.06 -42.12
CA LEU A 193 -16.54 -16.56 -41.89
C LEU A 193 -17.04 -16.43 -40.44
N PHE A 194 -16.17 -16.71 -39.46
CA PHE A 194 -16.62 -16.90 -38.07
C PHE A 194 -16.50 -15.62 -37.25
N PRO A 195 -17.44 -15.29 -36.34
CA PRO A 195 -17.31 -14.14 -35.45
C PRO A 195 -16.10 -14.26 -34.52
N ALA A 196 -15.37 -13.17 -34.31
CA ALA A 196 -14.37 -13.04 -33.26
C ALA A 196 -15.01 -12.34 -32.06
N TYR A 197 -14.89 -12.87 -30.84
CA TYR A 197 -15.39 -12.20 -29.64
C TYR A 197 -14.25 -11.77 -28.71
N LYS A 198 -14.37 -10.57 -28.14
CA LYS A 198 -13.38 -9.97 -27.24
C LYS A 198 -14.05 -9.21 -26.10
N TYR A 199 -13.38 -9.12 -24.96
CA TYR A 199 -13.78 -8.27 -23.86
C TYR A 199 -13.35 -6.82 -24.14
N LYS A 200 -14.34 -5.91 -24.14
CA LYS A 200 -14.16 -4.47 -24.40
C LYS A 200 -13.90 -3.73 -23.09
N VAL A 201 -12.66 -3.27 -22.91
CA VAL A 201 -12.22 -2.45 -21.78
C VAL A 201 -12.23 -0.96 -22.14
N GLN A 202 -12.54 -0.11 -21.17
CA GLN A 202 -12.33 1.33 -21.25
C GLN A 202 -10.92 1.67 -20.77
N ALA A 203 -10.28 2.65 -21.40
CA ALA A 203 -8.95 3.12 -21.00
C ALA A 203 -9.04 4.02 -19.75
N VAL A 204 -8.02 3.93 -18.90
CA VAL A 204 -7.96 4.63 -17.61
C VAL A 204 -6.93 5.75 -17.66
N TYR A 205 -7.32 6.94 -17.19
CA TYR A 205 -6.55 8.18 -17.24
C TYR A 205 -6.46 8.81 -15.83
N PRO A 206 -5.66 8.24 -14.91
CA PRO A 206 -5.49 8.81 -13.57
C PRO A 206 -5.03 10.27 -13.59
N ARG A 207 -5.53 11.04 -12.62
CA ARG A 207 -5.10 12.40 -12.33
C ARG A 207 -3.99 12.38 -11.30
N VAL A 208 -2.78 12.70 -11.72
CA VAL A 208 -1.56 12.55 -10.92
C VAL A 208 -1.15 13.89 -10.30
N THR A 209 -0.95 13.86 -8.98
CA THR A 209 -0.52 15.02 -8.18
C THR A 209 0.78 14.68 -7.45
N THR A 210 1.81 15.53 -7.59
CA THR A 210 3.17 15.33 -7.06
C THR A 210 3.73 16.65 -6.54
N ASN A 211 4.52 16.63 -5.46
CA ASN A 211 5.00 17.86 -4.81
C ASN A 211 6.40 18.33 -5.23
N GLN A 212 7.23 17.49 -5.85
CA GLN A 212 8.65 17.79 -6.11
C GLN A 212 8.98 17.98 -7.60
N ASN A 213 9.77 19.00 -7.93
CA ASN A 213 10.23 19.27 -9.31
C ASN A 213 11.11 18.15 -9.88
N SER A 214 11.75 17.38 -9.00
CA SER A 214 12.60 16.22 -9.31
C SER A 214 11.83 14.90 -9.41
N THR A 215 10.50 14.91 -9.26
CA THR A 215 9.69 13.67 -9.28
C THR A 215 9.73 12.95 -10.63
N GLN A 216 9.78 11.62 -10.58
CA GLN A 216 9.45 10.72 -11.69
C GLN A 216 8.45 9.66 -11.21
N VAL A 217 7.36 9.45 -11.97
CA VAL A 217 6.32 8.44 -11.70
C VAL A 217 6.34 7.37 -12.80
N THR A 218 6.25 6.10 -12.40
CA THR A 218 6.24 4.94 -13.30
C THR A 218 5.17 3.91 -12.90
N PHE A 219 4.56 3.26 -13.90
CA PHE A 219 3.44 2.33 -13.74
C PHE A 219 3.82 0.91 -14.18
N SER A 220 3.71 -0.08 -13.28
CA SER A 220 4.06 -1.48 -13.62
C SER A 220 3.18 -2.03 -14.74
N GLY A 221 3.77 -2.50 -15.85
CA GLY A 221 3.02 -3.00 -17.01
C GLY A 221 2.72 -1.94 -18.08
N ALA A 222 2.92 -0.65 -17.78
CA ALA A 222 2.84 0.44 -18.74
C ALA A 222 4.15 1.26 -18.78
N PRO A 223 5.31 0.65 -19.12
CA PRO A 223 6.63 1.29 -18.97
C PRO A 223 6.88 2.48 -19.92
N ALA A 224 6.02 2.68 -20.92
CA ALA A 224 6.00 3.88 -21.78
C ALA A 224 5.24 5.05 -21.13
N VAL A 225 4.29 4.78 -20.23
CA VAL A 225 3.58 5.82 -19.46
C VAL A 225 4.46 6.22 -18.28
N ARG A 226 5.08 7.39 -18.41
CA ARG A 226 5.93 8.01 -17.39
C ARG A 226 5.55 9.47 -17.24
N VAL A 227 5.73 9.99 -16.03
CA VAL A 227 5.45 11.40 -15.71
C VAL A 227 6.62 11.96 -14.93
N THR A 228 6.92 13.23 -15.11
CA THR A 228 8.00 13.94 -14.42
C THR A 228 7.57 15.32 -13.95
N GLY A 229 8.25 15.82 -12.93
CA GLY A 229 8.03 17.15 -12.35
C GLY A 229 6.95 17.20 -11.26
N LYS A 230 6.70 18.42 -10.79
CA LYS A 230 5.61 18.78 -9.87
C LYS A 230 4.30 18.90 -10.65
N LEU A 231 3.25 18.24 -10.19
CA LEU A 231 2.00 18.05 -10.91
C LEU A 231 0.80 18.35 -10.01
N ASN A 232 -0.25 18.92 -10.59
CA ASN A 232 -1.53 19.19 -9.93
C ASN A 232 -2.65 18.61 -10.80
N GLY A 233 -3.21 17.46 -10.40
CA GLY A 233 -4.33 16.80 -11.09
C GLY A 233 -4.08 16.44 -12.57
N LYS A 234 -2.83 16.21 -12.98
CA LYS A 234 -2.51 16.00 -14.41
C LYS A 234 -2.98 14.63 -14.87
N GLU A 235 -3.83 14.58 -15.89
CA GLU A 235 -4.26 13.33 -16.53
C GLU A 235 -3.09 12.61 -17.23
N VAL A 236 -2.96 11.31 -16.96
CA VAL A 236 -1.84 10.46 -17.37
C VAL A 236 -2.37 9.15 -17.90
N GLY A 237 -2.12 8.83 -19.16
CA GLY A 237 -2.61 7.60 -19.79
C GLY A 237 -2.46 7.59 -21.30
N PRO A 238 -3.16 6.68 -22.00
CA PRO A 238 -4.07 5.68 -21.42
C PRO A 238 -3.34 4.58 -20.65
N LEU A 239 -4.04 4.01 -19.67
CA LEU A 239 -3.69 2.78 -18.97
C LEU A 239 -4.76 1.71 -19.24
N MET A 240 -4.37 0.45 -19.16
CA MET A 240 -5.28 -0.69 -19.10
C MET A 240 -5.91 -0.71 -17.70
N PRO A 241 -7.22 -0.93 -17.52
CA PRO A 241 -7.77 -1.08 -16.17
C PRO A 241 -7.11 -2.25 -15.44
N GLY A 242 -6.77 -2.09 -14.16
CA GLY A 242 -6.06 -3.15 -13.43
C GLY A 242 -5.30 -2.74 -12.17
N ARG A 243 -4.67 -3.75 -11.54
CA ARG A 243 -3.82 -3.60 -10.35
C ARG A 243 -2.40 -3.17 -10.71
N TYR A 244 -2.07 -1.90 -10.45
CA TYR A 244 -0.76 -1.31 -10.69
C TYR A 244 0.09 -1.26 -9.43
N THR A 245 1.38 -1.57 -9.59
CA THR A 245 2.43 -1.09 -8.68
C THR A 245 2.96 0.22 -9.26
N ILE A 246 2.66 1.33 -8.60
CA ILE A 246 3.13 2.66 -8.94
C ILE A 246 4.43 2.88 -8.17
N THR A 247 5.50 3.28 -8.86
CA THR A 247 6.76 3.69 -8.21
C THR A 247 7.04 5.15 -8.54
N THR A 248 7.10 5.96 -7.49
CA THR A 248 7.39 7.39 -7.52
C THR A 248 8.78 7.60 -6.93
N THR A 249 9.69 8.23 -7.66
CA THR A 249 10.99 8.67 -7.14
C THR A 249 11.07 10.19 -7.14
N ALA A 250 11.93 10.76 -6.30
CA ALA A 250 12.28 12.18 -6.33
C ALA A 250 13.70 12.38 -5.76
N THR A 251 14.19 13.62 -5.82
CA THR A 251 15.36 14.08 -5.03
C THR A 251 14.92 15.23 -4.12
N ILE A 252 15.04 15.04 -2.80
CA ILE A 252 14.60 15.98 -1.75
C ILE A 252 15.78 16.20 -0.80
N SER A 253 16.12 17.46 -0.49
CA SER A 253 17.31 17.83 0.30
C SER A 253 18.59 17.09 -0.13
N GLY A 254 18.80 16.97 -1.44
CA GLY A 254 19.91 16.24 -2.07
C GLY A 254 19.76 14.72 -2.15
N LYS A 255 18.84 14.12 -1.39
CA LYS A 255 18.67 12.67 -1.25
C LYS A 255 17.70 12.09 -2.27
N LYS A 256 18.09 10.98 -2.92
CA LYS A 256 17.20 10.23 -3.81
C LYS A 256 16.23 9.38 -2.97
N VAL A 257 14.95 9.65 -3.12
CA VAL A 257 13.86 8.98 -2.41
C VAL A 257 12.97 8.18 -3.36
N SER A 258 12.31 7.16 -2.82
CA SER A 258 11.40 6.28 -3.56
C SER A 258 10.21 5.91 -2.69
N SER A 259 9.01 5.95 -3.28
CA SER A 259 7.77 5.48 -2.69
C SER A 259 7.10 4.51 -3.66
N ARG A 260 6.50 3.44 -3.12
CA ARG A 260 5.83 2.39 -3.89
C ARG A 260 4.43 2.16 -3.35
N GLN A 261 3.42 2.47 -4.15
CA GLN A 261 2.02 2.21 -3.82
C GLN A 261 1.47 1.11 -4.74
N THR A 262 0.60 0.26 -4.21
CA THR A 262 -0.25 -0.61 -5.03
C THR A 262 -1.63 0.02 -5.08
N ARG A 263 -2.17 0.22 -6.29
CA ARG A 263 -3.50 0.79 -6.54
C ARG A 263 -4.21 0.01 -7.63
N ASP A 264 -5.51 -0.14 -7.49
CA ASP A 264 -6.39 -0.61 -8.54
C ASP A 264 -6.88 0.61 -9.32
N LEU A 265 -6.59 0.64 -10.61
CA LEU A 265 -6.98 1.72 -11.50
C LEU A 265 -8.05 1.15 -12.42
N THR A 266 -9.31 1.16 -11.95
CA THR A 266 -10.47 0.57 -12.64
C THR A 266 -11.50 1.62 -13.06
N ASP A 267 -11.62 2.70 -12.28
CA ASP A 267 -12.35 3.92 -12.67
C ASP A 267 -11.71 4.60 -13.89
N ALA A 268 -12.48 5.39 -14.62
CA ALA A 268 -11.98 6.08 -15.82
C ALA A 268 -10.91 7.16 -15.50
N THR A 269 -11.07 7.91 -14.40
CA THR A 269 -10.18 9.04 -14.03
C THR A 269 -9.89 9.08 -12.51
N PRO A 270 -9.20 8.07 -11.94
CA PRO A 270 -8.92 8.02 -10.51
C PRO A 270 -7.86 9.04 -10.08
N GLU A 271 -8.06 9.68 -8.92
CA GLU A 271 -7.08 10.61 -8.34
C GLU A 271 -5.90 9.87 -7.69
N LEU A 272 -4.68 10.27 -8.03
CA LEU A 272 -3.43 9.70 -7.55
C LEU A 272 -2.55 10.78 -6.88
N ALA A 273 -2.77 10.96 -5.58
CA ALA A 273 -1.88 11.71 -4.70
C ALA A 273 -0.57 10.93 -4.45
N LEU A 274 0.50 11.34 -5.14
CA LEU A 274 1.84 10.73 -5.11
C LEU A 274 2.88 11.70 -4.54
N ALA A 275 2.48 12.56 -3.60
CA ALA A 275 3.37 13.43 -2.87
C ALA A 275 4.19 12.68 -1.80
N PHE A 276 5.40 13.15 -1.53
CA PHE A 276 6.20 12.71 -0.37
C PHE A 276 5.85 13.58 0.86
N LYS A 277 5.59 12.98 2.03
CA LYS A 277 5.63 13.71 3.32
C LYS A 277 7.08 14.14 3.56
N THR A 278 7.27 15.42 3.80
CA THR A 278 8.48 15.97 4.41
C THR A 278 8.18 16.44 5.83
N VAL A 279 9.21 16.64 6.64
CA VAL A 279 9.12 17.29 7.95
C VAL A 279 10.38 18.15 8.17
N SER A 280 10.21 19.33 8.75
CA SER A 280 11.30 20.19 9.19
C SER A 280 11.22 20.37 10.70
N PHE A 281 12.25 19.97 11.43
CA PHE A 281 12.26 19.95 12.90
C PHE A 281 13.65 20.32 13.43
N THR A 282 13.73 20.63 14.72
CA THR A 282 14.97 20.96 15.41
C THR A 282 15.41 19.80 16.27
N ALA A 283 16.57 19.20 15.97
CA ALA A 283 17.20 18.25 16.88
C ALA A 283 17.84 19.04 18.05
N THR A 284 17.64 18.59 19.29
CA THR A 284 18.20 19.23 20.49
C THR A 284 19.10 18.26 21.24
N GLY A 285 20.31 18.69 21.58
CA GLY A 285 21.35 17.78 22.04
C GLY A 285 22.63 18.48 22.49
N TYR A 286 23.72 17.73 22.57
CA TYR A 286 25.00 18.23 23.08
C TYR A 286 25.85 18.89 21.98
N PRO A 287 26.35 20.13 22.16
CA PRO A 287 27.19 20.81 21.16
C PRO A 287 28.31 19.92 20.59
N GLY A 288 28.31 19.76 19.26
CA GLY A 288 29.23 18.88 18.53
C GLY A 288 28.79 17.41 18.40
N ALA A 289 27.70 16.98 19.03
CA ALA A 289 27.10 15.67 18.75
C ALA A 289 26.70 15.57 17.28
N ALA A 290 27.07 14.47 16.62
CA ALA A 290 26.65 14.22 15.24
C ALA A 290 25.22 13.68 15.24
N VAL A 291 24.29 14.39 14.59
CA VAL A 291 22.90 13.96 14.47
C VAL A 291 22.78 13.04 13.26
N LEU A 292 22.18 11.87 13.44
CA LEU A 292 21.96 10.90 12.38
C LEU A 292 20.48 10.53 12.28
N ILE A 293 19.99 10.31 11.06
CA ILE A 293 18.68 9.70 10.82
C ILE A 293 18.90 8.43 10.00
N ASN A 294 18.41 7.29 10.51
CA ASN A 294 18.65 5.96 9.95
C ASN A 294 20.14 5.62 9.71
N GLY A 295 21.06 6.23 10.48
CA GLY A 295 22.51 6.06 10.34
C GLY A 295 23.19 6.94 9.29
N GLU A 296 22.44 7.74 8.53
CA GLU A 296 22.99 8.80 7.68
C GLU A 296 23.20 10.07 8.53
N SER A 297 24.30 10.81 8.33
CA SER A 297 24.59 12.05 9.09
C SER A 297 23.80 13.24 8.54
N MET A 298 23.15 14.01 9.42
CA MET A 298 22.41 15.24 9.09
C MET A 298 23.22 16.51 9.37
N GLY A 299 24.26 16.41 10.20
CA GLY A 299 25.07 17.54 10.66
C GLY A 299 25.60 17.31 12.08
N GLN A 300 25.95 18.39 12.76
CA GLN A 300 26.29 18.39 14.19
C GLN A 300 25.45 19.44 14.91
N ILE A 301 25.11 19.16 16.17
CA ILE A 301 24.49 20.14 17.08
C ILE A 301 25.41 21.36 17.25
N GLY A 302 24.83 22.56 17.17
CA GLY A 302 25.49 23.85 17.29
C GLY A 302 25.90 24.21 18.72
N LYS A 303 26.44 25.43 18.91
CA LYS A 303 26.84 25.95 20.24
C LYS A 303 25.65 26.35 21.11
N ASP A 304 24.51 26.55 20.46
CA ASP A 304 23.17 26.82 20.95
C ASP A 304 22.40 25.53 21.33
N SER A 305 23.06 24.36 21.29
CA SER A 305 22.46 23.05 21.58
C SER A 305 21.38 22.58 20.60
N THR A 306 21.29 23.17 19.40
CA THR A 306 20.31 22.77 18.36
C THR A 306 20.94 22.39 17.01
N LEU A 307 20.18 21.67 16.16
CA LEU A 307 20.39 21.54 14.72
C LEU A 307 19.05 21.54 13.98
N THR A 308 18.77 22.57 13.18
CA THR A 308 17.58 22.58 12.30
C THR A 308 17.75 21.63 11.12
N ILE A 309 16.85 20.65 11.00
CA ILE A 309 16.75 19.70 9.89
C ILE A 309 15.57 20.12 9.03
N LYS A 310 15.77 20.26 7.70
CA LYS A 310 14.77 20.82 6.77
C LYS A 310 14.37 19.86 5.66
N ASP A 311 13.07 19.83 5.38
CA ASP A 311 12.44 19.03 4.33
C ASP A 311 12.84 17.53 4.37
N TYR A 312 13.03 16.96 5.57
CA TYR A 312 13.44 15.57 5.69
C TYR A 312 12.32 14.64 5.19
N PRO A 313 12.57 13.76 4.21
CA PRO A 313 11.52 12.98 3.56
C PRO A 313 11.18 11.71 4.36
N ILE A 314 9.96 11.65 4.90
CA ILE A 314 9.43 10.49 5.62
C ILE A 314 8.93 9.45 4.60
N THR A 315 9.84 8.57 4.18
CA THR A 315 9.62 7.59 3.10
C THR A 315 9.26 6.18 3.58
N SER A 316 9.37 5.89 4.87
CA SER A 316 9.06 4.58 5.45
C SER A 316 8.68 4.68 6.93
N GLY A 317 7.87 3.72 7.39
CA GLY A 317 7.42 3.59 8.77
C GLY A 317 8.51 3.09 9.74
N ALA A 318 9.71 3.66 9.66
CA ALA A 318 10.87 3.29 10.47
C ALA A 318 11.90 4.42 10.63
N ALA A 319 11.58 5.66 10.22
CA ALA A 319 12.49 6.80 10.34
C ALA A 319 12.82 7.08 11.82
N LYS A 320 14.11 6.91 12.19
CA LYS A 320 14.61 7.08 13.55
C LYS A 320 15.81 8.00 13.59
N MET A 321 15.83 8.93 14.54
CA MET A 321 16.96 9.78 14.86
C MET A 321 17.79 9.17 15.99
N THR A 322 19.11 9.29 15.89
CA THR A 322 20.08 9.04 16.97
C THR A 322 21.17 10.09 16.92
N GLU A 323 21.73 10.46 18.07
CA GLU A 323 22.93 11.28 18.12
C GLU A 323 24.16 10.46 18.53
N VAL A 324 25.32 10.90 18.06
CA VAL A 324 26.62 10.35 18.47
C VAL A 324 27.51 11.47 19.00
N PHE A 325 27.64 11.55 20.31
CA PHE A 325 28.59 12.41 20.99
C PHE A 325 29.97 11.75 21.04
N THR A 326 31.04 12.55 21.14
CA THR A 326 32.42 12.04 21.28
C THR A 326 33.08 12.63 22.52
N ALA A 327 33.23 11.82 23.56
CA ALA A 327 33.85 12.19 24.83
C ALA A 327 35.11 11.35 25.08
N ASN A 328 36.20 11.99 25.52
CA ASN A 328 37.47 11.32 25.83
C ASN A 328 37.98 10.39 24.69
N GLY A 329 37.71 10.76 23.43
CA GLY A 329 38.03 9.97 22.23
C GLY A 329 37.08 8.79 21.94
N LYS A 330 36.16 8.45 22.85
CA LYS A 330 35.12 7.42 22.66
C LYS A 330 33.87 8.02 22.04
N LYS A 331 33.23 7.28 21.14
CA LYS A 331 31.90 7.60 20.61
C LYS A 331 30.83 6.96 21.47
N ILE A 332 29.77 7.72 21.77
CA ILE A 332 28.63 7.28 22.58
C ILE A 332 27.38 7.58 21.75
N ALA A 333 26.51 6.59 21.57
CA ALA A 333 25.27 6.74 20.82
C ALA A 333 24.08 6.96 21.77
N SER A 334 23.12 7.78 21.36
CA SER A 334 21.86 7.94 22.06
C SER A 334 20.92 6.73 21.88
N ASN A 335 19.87 6.68 22.68
CA ASN A 335 18.69 5.87 22.34
C ASN A 335 18.04 6.41 21.04
N PRO A 336 17.43 5.55 20.21
CA PRO A 336 16.82 5.96 18.95
C PRO A 336 15.38 6.45 19.11
N VAL A 337 15.11 7.68 18.69
CA VAL A 337 13.78 8.32 18.74
C VAL A 337 13.08 8.21 17.37
N SER A 338 11.78 7.92 17.35
CA SER A 338 10.98 7.85 16.10
C SER A 338 10.62 9.25 15.61
N ILE A 339 10.83 9.54 14.32
CA ILE A 339 10.46 10.82 13.69
C ILE A 339 9.38 10.68 12.61
N GLN A 340 8.66 9.55 12.60
CA GLN A 340 7.62 9.27 11.61
C GLN A 340 6.43 10.23 11.74
N ASP A 341 6.00 10.41 12.99
CA ASP A 341 4.84 11.19 13.41
C ASP A 341 5.20 12.65 13.71
N ALA A 342 6.48 13.00 13.58
CA ALA A 342 6.97 14.38 13.73
C ALA A 342 6.25 15.34 12.77
N SER A 343 6.05 16.55 13.28
CA SER A 343 5.40 17.68 12.64
C SER A 343 6.40 18.82 12.37
N ASP A 344 6.00 19.78 11.54
CA ASP A 344 6.87 20.91 11.22
C ASP A 344 7.04 21.82 12.45
N ASN A 345 8.29 22.16 12.75
CA ASN A 345 8.77 22.92 13.91
C ASN A 345 8.78 22.17 15.26
N ASP A 346 8.67 20.84 15.27
CA ASP A 346 8.93 20.04 16.48
C ASP A 346 10.37 20.24 16.99
N GLU A 347 10.56 20.22 18.31
CA GLU A 347 11.87 20.05 18.95
C GLU A 347 12.02 18.60 19.43
N ILE A 348 13.09 17.93 19.01
CA ILE A 348 13.29 16.50 19.24
C ILE A 348 14.64 16.28 19.91
N GLY A 349 14.61 15.98 21.21
CA GLY A 349 15.79 15.58 21.98
C GLY A 349 16.03 14.07 21.99
N VAL A 350 17.20 13.64 22.47
CA VAL A 350 17.53 12.22 22.67
C VAL A 350 18.16 11.94 24.04
N GLY A 351 17.70 10.87 24.71
CA GLY A 351 18.32 10.38 25.95
C GLY A 351 19.48 9.41 25.65
N TYR A 352 20.58 9.50 26.40
CA TYR A 352 21.72 8.60 26.27
C TYR A 352 21.66 7.45 27.30
N PRO A 353 22.14 6.23 26.99
CA PRO A 353 22.00 5.06 27.87
C PRO A 353 22.59 5.26 29.28
N GLY A 354 21.71 5.34 30.28
CA GLY A 354 22.09 5.51 31.70
C GLY A 354 22.70 6.87 32.03
N VAL A 355 22.47 7.89 31.21
CA VAL A 355 22.99 9.25 31.44
C VAL A 355 21.86 10.09 32.04
N ILE A 356 22.16 10.76 33.16
CA ILE A 356 21.22 11.62 33.89
C ILE A 356 20.68 12.76 33.00
N SER A 357 19.44 13.19 33.25
CA SER A 357 18.83 14.38 32.64
C SER A 357 19.46 15.66 33.19
N HIS A 358 19.15 16.83 32.62
CA HIS A 358 19.56 18.10 33.21
C HIS A 358 18.81 18.38 34.52
N ASP A 359 17.51 18.07 34.58
CA ASP A 359 16.67 18.37 35.73
C ASP A 359 17.10 17.55 36.96
N ASN A 360 17.20 16.22 36.81
CA ASN A 360 17.69 15.34 37.87
C ASN A 360 19.16 15.63 38.24
N ALA A 361 19.97 16.16 37.31
CA ALA A 361 21.34 16.56 37.61
C ALA A 361 21.41 17.86 38.42
N GLN A 362 20.49 18.81 38.22
CA GLN A 362 20.34 20.00 39.07
C GLN A 362 19.89 19.56 40.46
N GLU A 363 18.82 18.77 40.56
CA GLU A 363 18.31 18.22 41.84
C GLU A 363 19.40 17.49 42.65
N LEU A 364 20.20 16.63 42.01
CA LEU A 364 21.26 15.87 42.68
C LEU A 364 22.44 16.75 43.14
N VAL A 365 22.82 17.80 42.41
CA VAL A 365 23.87 18.72 42.89
C VAL A 365 23.36 19.73 43.92
N ASP A 366 22.08 20.13 43.85
CA ASP A 366 21.43 20.93 44.89
C ASP A 366 21.38 20.16 46.21
N ALA A 367 20.81 18.95 46.21
CA ALA A 367 20.70 18.09 47.39
C ALA A 367 22.07 17.78 48.01
N ALA A 368 23.09 17.51 47.19
CA ALA A 368 24.44 17.25 47.69
C ALA A 368 25.06 18.43 48.45
N PHE A 369 24.71 19.67 48.10
CA PHE A 369 25.16 20.88 48.81
C PHE A 369 24.24 21.25 49.97
N GLN A 370 22.92 21.14 49.81
CA GLN A 370 21.93 21.46 50.85
C GLN A 370 22.00 20.46 52.01
N ASN A 371 21.98 19.15 51.73
CA ASN A 371 22.05 18.13 52.77
C ASN A 371 23.39 18.23 53.53
N THR A 372 24.52 18.49 52.84
CA THR A 372 25.83 18.70 53.51
C THR A 372 25.89 20.01 54.30
N HIS A 373 25.18 21.07 53.88
CA HIS A 373 25.01 22.30 54.68
C HIS A 373 24.29 21.99 55.99
N ASP A 374 23.20 21.22 55.94
CA ASP A 374 22.41 20.91 57.13
C ASP A 374 23.16 20.04 58.15
N ILE A 375 24.01 19.08 57.72
CA ILE A 375 24.93 18.35 58.62
C ILE A 375 25.90 19.28 59.36
N VAL A 376 26.26 20.42 58.75
CA VAL A 376 27.15 21.42 59.37
C VAL A 376 26.36 22.46 60.19
N ARG A 377 25.09 22.65 59.87
CA ARG A 377 24.20 23.64 60.51
C ARG A 377 23.64 23.18 61.85
N TYR A 378 23.38 21.89 62.01
CA TYR A 378 22.74 21.31 63.19
C TYR A 378 23.71 20.39 63.96
N ASP A 379 24.08 20.79 65.19
CA ASP A 379 24.98 20.03 66.07
C ASP A 379 24.47 18.61 66.42
N ASP A 380 23.17 18.35 66.26
CA ASP A 380 22.48 17.10 66.56
C ASP A 380 21.95 16.34 65.32
N ALA A 381 22.49 16.62 64.13
CA ALA A 381 22.15 15.94 62.88
C ALA A 381 22.16 14.40 63.04
N SER A 382 21.07 13.75 62.64
CA SER A 382 20.82 12.35 62.93
C SER A 382 21.55 11.40 61.98
N ASP A 383 21.64 10.13 62.38
CA ASP A 383 22.06 9.03 61.50
C ASP A 383 21.27 8.97 60.17
N SER A 384 20.06 9.55 60.11
CA SER A 384 19.28 9.58 58.87
C SER A 384 19.67 10.73 57.96
N ASP A 385 19.87 11.91 58.51
CA ASP A 385 20.27 13.10 57.75
C ASP A 385 21.69 12.89 57.20
N ILE A 386 22.58 12.30 58.02
CA ILE A 386 23.93 11.92 57.60
C ILE A 386 23.89 10.93 56.43
N ARG A 387 22.98 9.94 56.43
CA ARG A 387 22.79 9.04 55.28
C ARG A 387 22.27 9.80 54.07
N GLU A 388 21.28 10.67 54.23
CA GLU A 388 20.71 11.42 53.11
C GLU A 388 21.73 12.38 52.46
N ALA A 389 22.68 12.91 53.22
CA ALA A 389 23.82 13.65 52.67
C ALA A 389 24.83 12.73 51.98
N THR A 390 25.12 11.56 52.55
CA THR A 390 26.19 10.69 52.03
C THR A 390 25.78 9.80 50.86
N ASP A 391 24.57 9.27 50.84
CA ASP A 391 24.14 8.24 49.87
C ASP A 391 24.03 8.81 48.45
N LEU A 392 24.01 10.14 48.31
CA LEU A 392 24.18 10.89 47.05
C LEU A 392 25.58 10.75 46.43
N PHE A 393 26.57 10.19 47.14
CA PHE A 393 27.97 10.09 46.71
C PHE A 393 28.45 8.63 46.54
N GLU A 394 29.31 8.39 45.55
CA GLU A 394 29.90 7.06 45.36
C GLU A 394 30.82 6.69 46.53
N ASN A 395 30.51 5.59 47.23
CA ASN A 395 31.12 5.15 48.49
C ASN A 395 30.72 5.99 49.73
N GLY A 396 29.64 6.78 49.64
CA GLY A 396 29.03 7.43 50.79
C GLY A 396 29.96 8.40 51.53
N LYS A 397 29.97 8.30 52.86
CA LYS A 397 30.84 9.10 53.74
C LYS A 397 32.34 8.97 53.44
N ASP A 398 32.75 7.89 52.79
CA ASP A 398 34.14 7.61 52.42
C ASP A 398 34.52 8.23 51.05
N ASN A 399 33.56 8.90 50.39
CA ASN A 399 33.83 9.70 49.20
C ASN A 399 34.67 10.94 49.56
N LYS A 400 35.84 11.07 48.92
CA LYS A 400 36.77 12.19 49.11
C LYS A 400 36.12 13.57 48.92
N TYR A 401 35.18 13.70 47.98
CA TYR A 401 34.60 14.98 47.59
C TYR A 401 33.46 15.40 48.52
N TYR A 402 32.69 14.44 49.06
CA TYR A 402 31.84 14.66 50.24
C TYR A 402 32.68 15.15 51.43
N GLN A 403 33.76 14.44 51.77
CA GLN A 403 34.65 14.83 52.88
C GLN A 403 35.26 16.23 52.68
N GLN A 404 35.63 16.59 51.44
CA GLN A 404 36.12 17.91 51.11
C GLN A 404 35.03 18.99 51.25
N LEU A 405 33.79 18.70 50.83
CA LEU A 405 32.65 19.63 50.95
C LEU A 405 32.30 19.87 52.42
N LEU A 406 32.10 18.78 53.17
CA LEU A 406 31.84 18.79 54.62
C LEU A 406 32.94 19.56 55.37
N SER A 407 34.22 19.33 55.06
CA SER A 407 35.34 20.04 55.68
C SER A 407 35.37 21.53 55.31
N THR A 408 34.99 21.89 54.07
CA THR A 408 34.92 23.28 53.61
C THR A 408 33.81 24.03 54.35
N MET A 409 32.60 23.47 54.35
CA MET A 409 31.43 24.02 55.05
C MET A 409 31.66 24.13 56.56
N THR A 410 32.25 23.09 57.18
CA THR A 410 32.67 23.10 58.60
C THR A 410 33.67 24.23 58.89
N GLY A 411 34.58 24.52 57.95
CA GLY A 411 35.52 25.63 58.07
C GLY A 411 34.82 27.01 58.06
N TYR A 412 33.79 27.19 57.23
CA TYR A 412 33.00 28.41 57.21
C TYR A 412 32.15 28.58 58.48
N HIS A 413 31.42 27.54 58.89
CA HIS A 413 30.57 27.56 60.09
C HIS A 413 31.37 27.80 61.38
N LYS A 414 32.63 27.34 61.46
CA LYS A 414 33.51 27.56 62.63
C LYS A 414 34.38 28.82 62.52
N SER A 415 34.22 29.62 61.47
CA SER A 415 34.94 30.90 61.37
C SER A 415 34.42 31.89 62.41
N GLN A 416 35.29 32.80 62.84
CA GLN A 416 34.90 33.97 63.65
C GLN A 416 34.76 35.23 62.80
N SER A 417 34.93 35.12 61.47
CA SER A 417 34.82 36.22 60.52
C SER A 417 33.64 36.08 59.55
N ILE A 418 32.80 35.06 59.70
CA ILE A 418 31.67 34.76 58.82
C ILE A 418 30.44 34.59 59.73
N ASP A 419 29.48 35.51 59.64
CA ASP A 419 28.25 35.50 60.44
C ASP A 419 27.23 34.52 59.85
N SER A 420 27.18 34.44 58.53
CA SER A 420 26.33 33.52 57.78
C SER A 420 26.89 33.26 56.38
N TRP A 421 26.53 32.11 55.82
CA TRP A 421 26.86 31.77 54.45
C TRP A 421 25.77 30.93 53.79
N GLU A 422 25.63 31.09 52.48
CA GLU A 422 24.74 30.32 51.59
C GLU A 422 25.56 29.77 50.41
N ALA A 423 25.18 28.61 49.88
CA ALA A 423 25.76 28.01 48.69
C ALA A 423 24.67 27.75 47.63
N LYS A 424 24.52 28.65 46.66
CA LYS A 424 23.57 28.48 45.53
C LYS A 424 24.24 27.68 44.41
N VAL A 425 23.64 26.56 43.99
CA VAL A 425 24.17 25.71 42.91
C VAL A 425 23.37 25.92 41.62
N ARG A 426 24.06 26.02 40.48
CA ARG A 426 23.44 26.20 39.16
C ARG A 426 24.14 25.35 38.11
N LEU A 427 23.49 24.26 37.71
CA LEU A 427 23.90 23.43 36.59
C LEU A 427 24.07 24.29 35.32
N GLN A 428 25.11 24.00 34.56
CA GLN A 428 25.39 24.62 33.26
C GLN A 428 25.12 23.61 32.14
N HIS A 429 25.69 22.40 32.26
CA HIS A 429 25.54 21.31 31.29
C HIS A 429 25.71 19.93 31.94
N VAL A 430 25.01 18.95 31.39
CA VAL A 430 25.38 17.52 31.44
C VAL A 430 26.11 17.17 30.13
N TYR A 431 26.95 16.12 30.11
CA TYR A 431 27.48 15.50 28.90
C TYR A 431 27.66 13.98 29.12
N PRO A 432 27.35 13.11 28.14
CA PRO A 432 27.66 11.68 28.24
C PRO A 432 29.18 11.47 28.13
N ILE A 433 29.78 10.68 29.03
CA ILE A 433 31.21 10.28 28.97
C ILE A 433 31.44 8.78 28.83
N ALA A 434 30.46 7.97 29.25
CA ALA A 434 30.31 6.57 28.86
C ALA A 434 28.82 6.19 28.95
N GLU A 435 28.50 4.92 28.67
CA GLU A 435 27.23 4.34 29.14
C GLU A 435 27.21 4.35 30.68
N ASN A 436 26.07 4.69 31.28
CA ASN A 436 25.90 4.87 32.73
C ASN A 436 26.77 5.96 33.39
N GLN A 437 27.45 6.85 32.62
CA GLN A 437 28.35 7.87 33.18
C GLN A 437 28.18 9.25 32.52
N ALA A 438 27.97 10.27 33.36
CA ALA A 438 27.78 11.65 32.97
C ALA A 438 28.89 12.57 33.53
N LEU A 439 29.31 13.53 32.71
CA LEU A 439 30.09 14.70 33.11
C LEU A 439 29.12 15.85 33.37
N VAL A 440 29.14 16.43 34.56
CA VAL A 440 28.41 17.67 34.88
C VAL A 440 29.35 18.86 34.98
N ILE A 441 28.87 20.01 34.52
CA ILE A 441 29.46 21.32 34.77
C ILE A 441 28.39 22.14 35.49
N PHE A 442 28.72 22.65 36.67
CA PHE A 442 27.84 23.49 37.48
C PHE A 442 28.64 24.64 38.08
N ASN A 443 27.99 25.75 38.37
CA ASN A 443 28.57 26.83 39.16
C ASN A 443 28.03 26.74 40.59
N VAL A 444 28.84 27.12 41.57
CA VAL A 444 28.40 27.36 42.95
C VAL A 444 28.75 28.78 43.32
N SER A 445 27.75 29.55 43.72
CA SER A 445 27.90 30.89 44.28
C SER A 445 27.88 30.77 45.79
N TRP A 446 29.04 30.97 46.42
CA TRP A 446 29.14 31.10 47.87
C TRP A 446 28.90 32.56 48.24
N ILE A 447 27.90 32.81 49.08
CA ILE A 447 27.47 34.15 49.52
C ILE A 447 27.78 34.24 51.01
N PHE A 448 28.63 35.17 51.42
CA PHE A 448 29.06 35.35 52.81
C PHE A 448 28.61 36.70 53.37
N THR A 449 28.22 36.71 54.64
CA THR A 449 28.12 37.93 55.47
C THR A 449 29.23 37.86 56.53
N ASN A 450 29.95 38.96 56.76
CA ASN A 450 31.11 38.99 57.68
C ASN A 450 30.91 40.01 58.81
N ALA A 451 31.35 39.66 60.02
CA ALA A 451 31.13 40.40 61.27
C ALA A 451 31.45 41.91 61.26
N ASP A 452 32.39 42.34 60.41
CA ASP A 452 32.92 43.71 60.36
C ASP A 452 32.64 44.44 59.03
N THR A 453 31.77 43.91 58.15
CA THR A 453 31.48 44.52 56.83
C THR A 453 29.98 44.52 56.49
N ASP A 454 29.45 45.69 56.15
CA ASP A 454 28.14 45.80 55.48
C ASP A 454 28.17 45.11 54.09
N GLY A 455 27.03 44.56 53.68
CA GLY A 455 26.85 43.89 52.38
C GLY A 455 27.32 42.43 52.33
N TYR A 456 27.21 41.83 51.15
CA TYR A 456 27.56 40.43 50.88
C TYR A 456 28.88 40.32 50.13
N HIS A 457 29.73 39.37 50.54
CA HIS A 457 30.88 38.93 49.75
C HIS A 457 30.51 37.66 48.97
N VAL A 458 30.53 37.72 47.64
CA VAL A 458 30.11 36.61 46.77
C VAL A 458 31.26 36.08 45.92
N GLN A 459 31.44 34.76 45.96
CA GLN A 459 32.47 34.04 45.24
C GLN A 459 31.87 32.90 44.42
N THR A 460 31.75 33.12 43.11
CA THR A 460 31.23 32.11 42.17
C THR A 460 32.39 31.26 41.64
N PHE A 461 32.30 29.94 41.78
CA PHE A 461 33.28 28.97 41.25
C PHE A 461 32.60 27.98 40.29
N GLN A 462 33.29 27.59 39.22
CA GLN A 462 32.81 26.56 38.31
C GLN A 462 33.41 25.20 38.66
N TYR A 463 32.53 24.25 38.96
CA TYR A 463 32.83 22.87 39.27
C TYR A 463 32.66 22.00 38.02
N ARG A 464 33.48 20.96 37.95
CA ARG A 464 33.38 19.87 36.98
C ARG A 464 33.30 18.57 37.77
N GLY A 465 32.23 17.80 37.56
CA GLY A 465 31.98 16.55 38.26
C GLY A 465 31.63 15.38 37.35
N GLN A 466 31.65 14.19 37.94
CA GLN A 466 31.20 12.95 37.33
C GLN A 466 30.04 12.41 38.17
N ILE A 467 28.94 12.09 37.50
CA ILE A 467 27.77 11.42 38.06
C ILE A 467 27.64 10.07 37.37
N ASP A 468 27.65 9.00 38.14
CA ASP A 468 27.51 7.63 37.64
C ASP A 468 26.15 7.07 38.02
N ARG A 469 25.57 6.21 37.18
CA ARG A 469 24.33 5.53 37.50
C ARG A 469 24.57 4.50 38.60
N ASN A 470 23.78 4.58 39.68
CA ASN A 470 23.80 3.60 40.75
C ASN A 470 23.21 2.27 40.25
N THR A 471 24.07 1.30 39.94
CA THR A 471 23.65 -0.02 39.43
C THR A 471 23.07 -0.95 40.50
N LYS A 472 22.98 -0.49 41.76
CA LYS A 472 22.33 -1.19 42.88
C LYS A 472 20.93 -0.67 43.18
N ALA A 473 20.59 0.53 42.72
CA ALA A 473 19.27 1.14 42.84
C ALA A 473 18.26 0.50 41.88
N ASP A 474 16.97 0.67 42.19
CA ASP A 474 15.92 0.41 41.21
C ASP A 474 15.98 1.46 40.08
N ARG A 475 15.59 1.05 38.86
CA ARG A 475 15.90 1.82 37.64
C ARG A 475 15.36 3.25 37.60
N ASP A 476 14.25 3.46 38.30
CA ASP A 476 13.42 4.67 38.29
C ASP A 476 13.31 5.29 39.70
N ALA A 477 14.20 4.89 40.63
CA ALA A 477 14.25 5.38 42.00
C ALA A 477 15.08 6.69 42.12
N ALA A 478 14.89 7.43 43.22
CA ALA A 478 15.60 8.70 43.45
C ALA A 478 17.12 8.52 43.61
N ASP A 479 17.56 7.37 44.14
CA ASP A 479 18.97 7.01 44.32
C ASP A 479 19.62 6.40 43.06
N ALA A 480 18.96 6.46 41.89
CA ALA A 480 19.44 5.89 40.63
C ALA A 480 20.75 6.51 40.10
N TYR A 481 21.24 7.60 40.67
CA TYR A 481 22.48 8.29 40.31
C TYR A 481 23.25 8.75 41.53
N VAL A 482 24.58 8.69 41.47
CA VAL A 482 25.48 9.14 42.55
C VAL A 482 26.62 10.00 42.01
N ILE A 483 27.04 10.97 42.81
CA ILE A 483 28.21 11.82 42.56
C ILE A 483 29.47 10.98 42.81
N ASN A 484 30.15 10.60 41.73
CA ASN A 484 31.47 9.99 41.80
C ASN A 484 32.50 11.03 42.30
N SER A 485 32.51 12.21 41.68
CA SER A 485 33.48 13.26 41.98
C SER A 485 33.04 14.66 41.55
N PHE A 486 33.63 15.69 42.14
CA PHE A 486 33.66 17.05 41.58
C PHE A 486 34.95 17.80 41.92
N SER A 487 35.30 18.80 41.11
CA SER A 487 36.47 19.63 41.34
C SER A 487 36.25 21.05 40.84
N ILE A 488 36.75 22.05 41.56
CA ILE A 488 36.80 23.43 41.10
C ILE A 488 37.75 23.50 39.90
N THR A 489 37.28 24.04 38.79
CA THR A 489 38.07 24.22 37.55
C THR A 489 38.53 25.65 37.34
N LYS A 490 37.74 26.63 37.80
CA LYS A 490 38.08 28.06 37.80
C LYS A 490 37.21 28.83 38.79
N LYS A 491 37.72 29.95 39.28
CA LYS A 491 36.87 31.02 39.83
C LYS A 491 36.20 31.75 38.66
N ILE A 492 34.91 32.05 38.79
CA ILE A 492 34.14 32.85 37.85
C ILE A 492 34.11 34.31 38.31
N GLU A 493 33.96 34.53 39.62
CA GLU A 493 33.61 35.83 40.19
C GLU A 493 34.16 35.99 41.62
N ASP A 494 34.41 37.24 42.00
CA ASP A 494 34.64 37.69 43.37
C ASP A 494 34.15 39.15 43.45
N ARG A 495 33.09 39.43 44.22
CA ARG A 495 32.56 40.79 44.40
C ARG A 495 32.00 41.03 45.81
N HIS A 496 32.06 42.28 46.26
CA HIS A 496 31.25 42.79 47.35
C HIS A 496 30.04 43.54 46.78
N THR A 497 28.88 43.47 47.45
CA THR A 497 27.61 43.99 46.91
C THR A 497 26.55 44.14 48.00
N ASP A 498 25.86 45.27 48.01
CA ASP A 498 24.87 45.63 49.05
C ASP A 498 23.46 45.06 48.77
N ASP A 499 23.22 44.58 47.54
CA ASP A 499 21.93 44.01 47.13
C ASP A 499 21.88 42.50 47.44
N GLY A 500 20.81 42.02 48.09
CA GLY A 500 20.59 40.61 48.39
C GLY A 500 19.91 39.81 47.27
N SER A 501 19.42 40.47 46.22
CA SER A 501 18.52 39.88 45.21
C SER A 501 19.22 39.43 43.91
N ASP A 502 20.53 39.65 43.81
CA ASP A 502 21.28 39.65 42.54
C ASP A 502 22.06 38.33 42.28
N TYR A 503 21.51 37.18 42.76
CA TYR A 503 22.18 35.86 42.79
C TYR A 503 21.27 34.67 42.42
#